data_AF-A0A975KDU4-F1
#
_entry.id   AF-A0A975KDU4-F1
#
_cell.length_a   1.000
_cell.length_b   1.000
_cell.length_c   1.000
_cell.angle_alpha   90.00
_cell.angle_beta   90.00
_cell.angle_gamma   90.00
#
_symmetry.space_group_name_H-M   'P 1'
#
loop_
_entity.id
_entity.type
_entity.pdbx_description
1 polymer ?
#
loop_
_entity_poly.entity_id
_entity_poly.type
_entity_poly.pdbx_seq_one_letter_code
_entity_poly.pdbx_strand_id
1 'polypeptide(L)'
;MAPAKENLKQLEELLAGEGEGSLLVCYETGRDKPHAASSYQLYPVHPGQDGMTYQFLSLLHVGVETARISAFIPDTRMEVYRFPRMSALPPFFRDTPVKEYITGGLLPHIRENGLKPVVSVNLRDMAFTRSEGLPVEPGGVLRLNAGQIDRLTEFRRRQDELAARYKYIPRYKLPLRVIETPKGVLVFSGGDIGRKGIDSFYKFLLGNYFSIHMESGPVRQYRVDSPSARLYGLTDLSCRKEAGPNRYTFDPFDAYAGIGASEKKGWTLEFATDMEPSDTEYRRLEDFSGCRPEGNSRDICRLLALRRHFDRDIILDPAFAYHFRFKEFVRRMDDCVNGLSKGDSMERILDEVREKSDRILRTDFRVRGYGTSDRQKENKPGKAKKNSNRKQLKR
;
A
#
# COMPACT_ATOMS: atom_id res chain seq x y z
N MET A 1 20.09 -20.13 8.08
CA MET A 1 18.99 -20.79 8.82
C MET A 1 19.10 -22.27 8.52
N ALA A 2 19.20 -23.13 9.54
CA ALA A 2 19.06 -24.57 9.30
C ALA A 2 17.67 -24.80 8.67
N PRO A 3 17.56 -25.60 7.60
CA PRO A 3 16.28 -25.88 6.97
C PRO A 3 15.30 -26.42 8.01
N ALA A 4 14.03 -25.99 7.97
CA ALA A 4 13.02 -26.32 8.98
C ALA A 4 12.92 -27.83 9.33
N LYS A 5 13.31 -28.71 8.40
CA LYS A 5 13.41 -30.17 8.60
C LYS A 5 14.51 -30.60 9.58
N GLU A 6 15.64 -29.90 9.59
CA GLU A 6 16.79 -30.19 10.47
C GLU A 6 16.49 -29.76 11.92
N ASN A 7 15.79 -28.64 12.10
CA ASN A 7 15.30 -28.20 13.41
C ASN A 7 14.30 -29.20 14.03
N LEU A 8 13.38 -29.74 13.23
CA LEU A 8 12.39 -30.73 13.70
C LEU A 8 13.06 -32.04 14.12
N LYS A 9 14.05 -32.50 13.34
CA LYS A 9 14.82 -33.71 13.67
C LYS A 9 15.63 -33.52 14.96
N GLN A 10 16.30 -32.38 15.13
CA GLN A 10 17.02 -32.05 16.35
C GLN A 10 16.09 -31.94 17.56
N LEU A 11 14.87 -31.42 17.37
CA LEU A 11 13.87 -31.33 18.44
C LEU A 11 13.42 -32.73 18.90
N GLU A 12 13.17 -33.66 17.98
CA GLU A 12 12.81 -35.04 18.33
C GLU A 12 13.92 -35.76 19.08
N GLU A 13 15.16 -35.66 18.58
CA GLU A 13 16.33 -36.27 19.22
C GLU A 13 16.55 -35.69 20.63
N LEU A 14 16.35 -34.38 20.79
CA LEU A 14 16.47 -33.71 22.09
C LEU A 14 15.34 -34.12 23.04
N LEU A 15 14.09 -34.24 22.57
CA LEU A 15 12.94 -34.65 23.38
C LEU A 15 12.99 -36.13 23.78
N ALA A 16 13.63 -36.98 22.98
CA ALA A 16 13.84 -38.39 23.30
C ALA A 16 14.99 -38.63 24.31
N GLY A 17 15.81 -37.61 24.58
CA GLY A 17 16.92 -37.69 25.52
C GLY A 17 16.49 -37.65 26.98
N GLU A 18 17.19 -38.40 27.85
CA GLU A 18 16.96 -38.38 29.30
C GLU A 18 17.68 -37.21 30.03
N GLY A 19 18.47 -36.42 29.30
CA GLY A 19 19.28 -35.34 29.86
C GLY A 19 18.51 -34.04 30.09
N GLU A 20 19.20 -33.09 30.76
CA GLU A 20 18.76 -31.70 30.81
C GLU A 20 18.80 -31.07 29.42
N GLY A 21 17.86 -30.18 29.14
CA GLY A 21 17.85 -29.42 27.88
C GLY A 21 17.23 -28.05 28.04
N SER A 22 17.34 -27.24 27.00
CA SER A 22 16.73 -25.91 26.96
C SER A 22 15.99 -25.69 25.66
N LEU A 23 14.83 -25.05 25.73
CA LEU A 23 14.01 -24.72 24.57
C LEU A 23 13.74 -23.22 24.54
N LEU A 24 13.86 -22.62 23.36
CA LEU A 24 13.28 -21.33 23.05
C LEU A 24 11.86 -21.57 22.55
N VAL A 25 10.88 -21.08 23.29
CA VAL A 25 9.46 -21.18 23.01
C VAL A 25 8.97 -19.80 22.59
N CYS A 26 8.53 -19.67 21.35
CA CYS A 26 7.88 -18.48 20.83
C CYS A 26 6.36 -18.72 20.76
N TYR A 27 5.56 -17.81 21.29
CA TYR A 27 4.10 -17.90 21.27
C TYR A 27 3.46 -16.51 21.40
N GLU A 28 2.21 -16.33 20.97
CA GLU A 28 1.51 -15.06 21.21
C GLU A 28 0.85 -15.01 22.58
N THR A 29 0.87 -13.82 23.17
CA THR A 29 0.17 -13.51 24.42
C THR A 29 -1.20 -12.87 24.13
N GLY A 30 -2.25 -13.32 24.82
CA GLY A 30 -3.63 -12.84 24.64
C GLY A 30 -4.59 -13.97 24.24
N ARG A 31 -5.84 -13.95 24.71
CA ARG A 31 -6.83 -15.02 24.43
C ARG A 31 -7.85 -14.65 23.35
N ASP A 32 -8.03 -13.36 23.06
CA ASP A 32 -9.22 -12.87 22.36
C ASP A 32 -9.01 -12.55 20.88
N LYS A 33 -7.77 -12.65 20.38
CA LYS A 33 -7.41 -12.23 19.01
C LYS A 33 -6.85 -13.40 18.20
N PRO A 34 -7.13 -13.48 16.89
CA PRO A 34 -6.47 -14.44 16.01
C PRO A 34 -4.95 -14.27 16.06
N HIS A 35 -4.24 -15.37 16.29
CA HIS A 35 -2.78 -15.34 16.40
C HIS A 35 -2.10 -15.66 15.08
N ALA A 36 -1.03 -14.93 14.77
CA ALA A 36 -0.23 -15.21 13.59
C ALA A 36 0.48 -16.56 13.76
N ALA A 37 0.31 -17.47 12.80
CA ALA A 37 0.97 -18.79 12.84
C ALA A 37 2.50 -18.66 12.93
N SER A 38 3.07 -17.60 12.35
CA SER A 38 4.51 -17.30 12.40
C SER A 38 5.06 -17.03 13.80
N SER A 39 4.18 -16.72 14.77
CA SER A 39 4.55 -16.43 16.15
C SER A 39 4.84 -17.70 16.96
N TYR A 40 4.39 -18.87 16.50
CA TYR A 40 4.59 -20.14 17.19
C TYR A 40 5.81 -20.84 16.61
N GLN A 41 6.90 -20.84 17.37
CA GLN A 41 8.16 -21.46 16.97
C GLN A 41 8.80 -22.12 18.19
N LEU A 42 9.51 -23.21 17.93
CA LEU A 42 10.18 -23.99 18.97
C LEU A 42 11.58 -24.35 18.48
N TYR A 43 12.60 -23.99 19.27
CA TYR A 43 13.99 -24.28 18.92
C TYR A 43 14.73 -24.90 20.11
N PRO A 44 15.53 -25.95 19.88
CA PRO A 44 16.49 -26.41 20.86
C PRO A 44 17.57 -25.34 21.09
N VAL A 45 17.98 -25.14 22.34
CA VAL A 45 19.05 -24.19 22.69
C VAL A 45 20.11 -24.92 23.49
N HIS A 46 21.38 -24.73 23.12
CA HIS A 46 22.49 -25.50 23.69
C HIS A 46 22.93 -24.97 25.05
N PRO A 47 22.99 -25.80 26.11
CA PRO A 47 23.05 -25.38 27.52
C PRO A 47 24.31 -24.63 27.98
N GLY A 48 25.34 -24.46 27.13
CA GLY A 48 26.51 -23.64 27.44
C GLY A 48 26.12 -22.16 27.58
N GLN A 49 26.61 -21.47 28.63
CA GLN A 49 26.21 -20.09 28.93
C GLN A 49 26.38 -19.13 27.74
N ASP A 50 27.49 -19.25 27.01
CA ASP A 50 27.75 -18.43 25.82
C ASP A 50 26.85 -18.87 24.65
N GLY A 51 26.73 -20.19 24.41
CA GLY A 51 25.93 -20.76 23.33
C GLY A 51 24.44 -20.40 23.40
N MET A 52 23.85 -20.48 24.60
CA MET A 52 22.47 -20.06 24.86
C MET A 52 22.23 -18.59 24.49
N THR A 53 23.16 -17.73 24.90
CA THR A 53 23.07 -16.28 24.73
C THR A 53 23.21 -15.90 23.26
N TYR A 54 24.20 -16.46 22.56
CA TYR A 54 24.41 -16.21 21.13
C TYR A 54 23.25 -16.72 20.26
N GLN A 55 22.71 -17.92 20.53
CA GLN A 55 21.58 -18.47 19.76
C GLN A 55 20.31 -17.64 19.96
N PHE A 56 20.00 -17.27 21.21
CA PHE A 56 18.86 -16.42 21.52
C PHE A 56 18.97 -15.04 20.86
N LEU A 57 20.12 -14.35 21.01
CA LEU A 57 20.34 -13.04 20.41
C LEU A 57 20.27 -13.09 18.88
N SER A 58 20.77 -14.17 18.26
CA SER A 58 20.69 -14.36 16.82
C SER A 58 19.23 -14.52 16.35
N LEU A 59 18.44 -15.33 17.05
CA LEU A 59 17.01 -15.53 16.73
C LEU A 59 16.19 -14.26 16.98
N LEU A 60 16.51 -13.53 18.05
CA LEU A 60 15.90 -12.24 18.34
C LEU A 60 16.23 -11.20 17.27
N HIS A 61 17.50 -11.12 16.84
CA HIS A 61 17.92 -10.26 15.73
C HIS A 61 17.14 -10.58 14.45
N VAL A 62 17.05 -11.86 14.08
CA VAL A 62 16.27 -12.31 12.92
C VAL A 62 14.80 -11.94 13.06
N GLY A 63 14.21 -12.11 14.24
CA GLY A 63 12.84 -11.71 14.54
C GLY A 63 12.63 -10.22 14.34
N VAL A 64 13.52 -9.38 14.89
CA VAL A 64 13.46 -7.92 14.76
C VAL A 64 13.67 -7.47 13.31
N GLU A 65 14.61 -8.04 12.57
CA GLU A 65 14.77 -7.71 11.14
C GLU A 65 13.56 -8.14 10.30
N THR A 66 12.97 -9.30 10.61
CA THR A 66 11.74 -9.75 9.93
C THR A 66 10.58 -8.80 10.25
N ALA A 67 10.50 -8.32 11.49
CA ALA A 67 9.48 -7.37 11.93
C ALA A 67 9.57 -6.03 11.18
N ARG A 68 10.78 -5.58 10.79
CA ARG A 68 10.98 -4.33 10.03
C ARG A 68 10.36 -4.35 8.64
N ILE A 69 10.23 -5.52 8.03
CA ILE A 69 9.62 -5.69 6.69
C ILE A 69 8.19 -6.27 6.77
N SER A 70 7.62 -6.32 7.97
CA SER A 70 6.27 -6.83 8.23
C SER A 70 5.26 -5.70 8.26
N ALA A 71 4.01 -6.00 7.90
CA ALA A 71 2.88 -5.08 7.94
C ALA A 71 2.51 -4.67 9.38
N PHE A 72 2.79 -5.56 10.34
CA PHE A 72 2.76 -5.28 11.78
C PHE A 72 3.69 -6.25 12.50
N ILE A 73 4.06 -5.92 13.73
CA ILE A 73 4.85 -6.78 14.61
C ILE A 73 3.88 -7.60 15.48
N PRO A 74 3.87 -8.93 15.38
CA PRO A 74 3.01 -9.76 16.23
C PRO A 74 3.40 -9.65 17.70
N ASP A 75 2.44 -9.88 18.60
CA ASP A 75 2.66 -9.87 20.05
C ASP A 75 3.31 -11.18 20.52
N THR A 76 4.47 -11.50 19.94
CA THR A 76 5.18 -12.75 20.18
C THR A 76 6.05 -12.63 21.43
N ARG A 77 5.73 -13.45 22.44
CA ARG A 77 6.61 -13.74 23.57
C ARG A 77 7.66 -14.76 23.11
N MET A 78 8.92 -14.50 23.43
CA MET A 78 10.05 -15.39 23.17
C MET A 78 10.71 -15.71 24.51
N GLU A 79 10.61 -16.97 24.92
CA GLU A 79 11.03 -17.39 26.26
C GLU A 79 11.93 -18.61 26.22
N VAL A 80 13.00 -18.57 27.00
CA VAL A 80 13.92 -19.69 27.14
C VAL A 80 13.61 -20.44 28.41
N TYR A 81 13.27 -21.71 28.30
CA TYR A 81 13.02 -22.60 29.43
C TYR A 81 14.13 -23.63 29.56
N ARG A 82 14.55 -23.89 30.80
CA ARG A 82 15.45 -24.99 31.15
C ARG A 82 14.62 -26.14 31.70
N PHE A 83 14.80 -27.33 31.15
CA PHE A 83 14.08 -28.53 31.56
C PHE A 83 15.06 -29.52 32.19
N PRO A 84 14.80 -29.98 33.41
CA PRO A 84 15.65 -30.98 34.07
C PRO A 84 15.70 -32.32 33.35
N ARG A 85 14.62 -32.69 32.66
CA ARG A 85 14.51 -33.94 31.88
C ARG A 85 13.69 -33.68 30.64
N MET A 86 14.29 -33.84 29.47
CA MET A 86 13.59 -33.62 28.19
C MET A 86 12.54 -34.71 27.91
N SER A 87 12.82 -35.96 28.31
CA SER A 87 11.86 -37.09 28.21
C SER A 87 10.58 -36.92 29.03
N ALA A 88 10.55 -35.99 30.01
CA ALA A 88 9.36 -35.69 30.81
C ALA A 88 8.40 -34.71 30.11
N LEU A 89 8.80 -34.12 28.98
CA LEU A 89 7.97 -33.22 28.22
C LEU A 89 6.89 -33.97 27.43
N PRO A 90 5.77 -33.29 27.10
CA PRO A 90 4.77 -33.86 26.20
C PRO A 90 5.43 -34.35 24.90
N PRO A 91 5.05 -35.53 24.36
CA PRO A 91 5.64 -36.04 23.14
C PRO A 91 5.31 -35.14 21.96
N PHE A 92 6.31 -34.86 21.14
CA PHE A 92 6.15 -34.11 19.89
C PHE A 92 6.18 -35.09 18.71
N PHE A 93 5.12 -35.09 17.91
CA PHE A 93 5.04 -35.90 16.68
C PHE A 93 5.22 -35.00 15.46
N ARG A 94 5.90 -35.47 14.40
CA ARG A 94 6.16 -34.68 13.18
C ARG A 94 4.92 -34.08 12.55
N ASP A 95 3.81 -34.80 12.64
CA ASP A 95 2.55 -34.43 12.02
C ASP A 95 1.76 -33.43 12.86
N THR A 96 2.15 -33.20 14.12
CA THR A 96 1.53 -32.21 15.00
C THR A 96 2.02 -30.81 14.64
N PRO A 97 1.13 -29.86 14.30
CA PRO A 97 1.51 -28.47 14.12
C PRO A 97 2.18 -27.91 15.37
N VAL A 98 3.32 -27.24 15.22
CA VAL A 98 4.10 -26.64 16.33
C VAL A 98 3.21 -25.76 17.22
N LYS A 99 2.28 -25.01 16.63
CA LYS A 99 1.29 -24.22 17.37
C LYS A 99 0.49 -25.08 18.34
N GLU A 100 -0.09 -26.19 17.87
CA GLU A 100 -0.92 -27.07 18.67
C GLU A 100 -0.13 -27.72 19.80
N TYR A 101 1.10 -28.16 19.51
CA TYR A 101 2.00 -28.68 20.52
C TYR A 101 2.33 -27.66 21.61
N ILE A 102 2.69 -26.42 21.21
CA ILE A 102 3.02 -25.35 22.15
C ILE A 102 1.80 -25.00 23.01
N THR A 103 0.64 -24.77 22.40
CA THR A 103 -0.55 -24.29 23.12
C THR A 103 -1.26 -25.39 23.92
N GLY A 104 -1.31 -26.61 23.40
CA GLY A 104 -2.07 -27.72 23.95
C GLY A 104 -1.27 -28.64 24.87
N GLY A 105 0.07 -28.70 24.71
CA GLY A 105 0.94 -29.58 25.51
C GLY A 105 1.97 -28.82 26.32
N LEU A 106 2.89 -28.12 25.64
CA LEU A 106 4.09 -27.57 26.28
C LEU A 106 3.79 -26.45 27.29
N LEU A 107 2.99 -25.45 26.92
CA LEU A 107 2.65 -24.34 27.81
C LEU A 107 1.84 -24.79 29.05
N PRO A 108 0.83 -25.69 28.93
CA PRO A 108 0.20 -26.32 30.10
C PRO A 108 1.22 -27.00 31.02
N HIS A 109 2.11 -27.84 30.48
CA HIS A 109 3.13 -28.54 31.26
C HIS A 109 4.06 -27.57 32.02
N ILE A 110 4.51 -26.49 31.36
CA ILE A 110 5.33 -25.44 31.99
C ILE A 110 4.61 -24.82 33.19
N ARG A 111 3.31 -24.53 33.07
CA ARG A 111 2.51 -23.92 34.16
C ARG A 111 2.29 -24.89 35.31
N GLU A 112 1.94 -26.15 35.02
CA GLU A 112 1.70 -27.20 36.02
C GLU A 112 2.96 -27.49 36.84
N ASN A 113 4.13 -27.44 36.22
CA ASN A 113 5.43 -27.66 36.88
C ASN A 113 6.05 -26.37 37.44
N GLY A 114 5.37 -25.22 37.35
CA GLY A 114 5.85 -23.95 37.90
C GLY A 114 7.19 -23.48 37.31
N LEU A 115 7.51 -23.88 36.07
CA LEU A 115 8.80 -23.55 35.44
C LEU A 115 8.85 -22.06 35.10
N LYS A 116 9.94 -21.40 35.50
CA LYS A 116 10.18 -19.99 35.19
C LYS A 116 11.13 -19.88 33.98
N PRO A 117 10.86 -18.95 33.06
CA PRO A 117 11.77 -18.71 31.95
C PRO A 117 13.08 -18.09 32.45
N VAL A 118 14.19 -18.54 31.88
CA VAL A 118 15.54 -17.99 32.10
C VAL A 118 15.68 -16.62 31.43
N VAL A 119 15.07 -16.48 30.26
CA VAL A 119 14.99 -15.24 29.47
C VAL A 119 13.57 -15.09 28.97
N SER A 120 13.01 -13.89 29.02
CA SER A 120 11.64 -13.66 28.60
C SER A 120 11.51 -12.26 27.99
N VAL A 121 11.36 -12.22 26.66
CA VAL A 121 11.21 -10.97 25.89
C VAL A 121 9.93 -10.97 25.08
N ASN A 122 9.44 -9.77 24.76
CA ASN A 122 8.39 -9.58 23.77
C ASN A 122 8.98 -8.94 22.51
N LEU A 123 8.64 -9.48 21.34
CA LEU A 123 9.18 -9.03 20.06
C LEU A 123 8.84 -7.57 19.75
N ARG A 124 7.63 -7.11 20.08
CA ARG A 124 7.22 -5.70 19.89
C ARG A 124 8.08 -4.77 20.72
N ASP A 125 8.30 -5.14 21.98
CA ASP A 125 9.06 -4.31 22.89
C ASP A 125 10.53 -4.24 22.47
N MET A 126 11.09 -5.36 22.02
CA MET A 126 12.45 -5.41 21.49
C MET A 126 12.61 -4.58 20.21
N ALA A 127 11.63 -4.62 19.32
CA ALA A 127 11.62 -3.79 18.12
C ALA A 127 11.50 -2.30 18.45
N PHE A 128 10.63 -1.93 19.40
CA PHE A 128 10.49 -0.55 19.90
C PHE A 128 11.80 -0.04 20.51
N THR A 129 12.38 -0.83 21.42
CA THR A 129 13.61 -0.49 22.14
C THR A 129 14.76 -0.25 21.17
N ARG A 130 14.86 -1.09 20.12
CA ARG A 130 15.86 -0.90 19.05
C ARG A 130 15.59 0.35 18.21
N SER A 131 14.33 0.66 17.90
CA SER A 131 13.98 1.87 17.15
C SER A 131 14.29 3.17 17.92
N GLU A 132 14.20 3.14 19.24
CA GLU A 132 14.51 4.27 20.13
C GLU A 132 15.99 4.33 20.54
N GLY A 133 16.82 3.35 20.12
CA GLY A 133 18.25 3.29 20.49
C GLY A 133 18.49 3.02 21.98
N LEU A 134 17.57 2.32 22.64
CA LEU A 134 17.60 2.08 24.09
C LEU A 134 18.38 0.81 24.44
N PRO A 135 19.06 0.77 25.60
CA PRO A 135 19.74 -0.43 26.06
C PRO A 135 18.75 -1.48 26.57
N VAL A 136 19.10 -2.76 26.41
CA VAL A 136 18.36 -3.91 26.92
C VAL A 136 19.24 -4.61 27.95
N GLU A 137 18.73 -4.82 29.16
CA GLU A 137 19.48 -5.53 30.19
C GLU A 137 19.50 -7.06 29.93
N PRO A 138 20.50 -7.79 30.48
CA PRO A 138 20.50 -9.25 30.45
C PRO A 138 19.17 -9.84 30.93
N GLY A 139 18.66 -10.83 30.21
CA GLY A 139 17.35 -11.44 30.49
C GLY A 139 16.16 -10.73 29.85
N GLY A 140 16.36 -9.59 29.18
CA GLY A 140 15.30 -8.92 28.42
C GLY A 140 14.54 -7.83 29.16
N VAL A 141 15.10 -7.34 30.27
CA VAL A 141 14.45 -6.32 31.10
C VAL A 141 14.61 -4.94 30.47
N LEU A 142 13.48 -4.22 30.36
CA LEU A 142 13.42 -2.87 29.80
C LEU A 142 13.34 -1.86 30.94
N ARG A 143 14.36 -1.00 31.05
CA ARG A 143 14.32 0.16 31.96
C ARG A 143 13.84 1.38 31.21
N LEU A 144 12.54 1.64 31.32
CA LEU A 144 11.87 2.76 30.64
C LEU A 144 11.45 3.81 31.67
N ASN A 145 11.64 5.09 31.33
CA ASN A 145 11.02 6.20 32.05
C ASN A 145 9.53 6.35 31.67
N ALA A 146 8.79 7.17 32.42
CA ALA A 146 7.35 7.36 32.19
C ALA A 146 7.01 7.74 30.73
N GLY A 147 7.76 8.69 30.14
CA GLY A 147 7.52 9.10 28.75
C GLY A 147 7.83 8.01 27.72
N GLN A 148 8.78 7.11 27.99
CA GLN A 148 9.06 5.95 27.16
C GLN A 148 7.98 4.87 27.29
N ILE A 149 7.39 4.71 28.48
CA ILE A 149 6.26 3.79 28.71
C ILE A 149 5.04 4.25 27.92
N ASP A 150 4.75 5.55 27.89
CA ASP A 150 3.64 6.11 27.11
C ASP A 150 3.82 5.84 25.62
N ARG A 151 5.03 6.10 25.07
CA ARG A 151 5.35 5.82 23.66
C ARG A 151 5.28 4.33 23.33
N LEU A 152 5.75 3.45 24.22
CA LEU A 152 5.62 2.00 24.04
C LEU A 152 4.14 1.57 24.01
N THR A 153 3.31 2.17 24.88
CA THR A 153 1.87 1.88 24.93
C THR A 153 1.18 2.31 23.63
N GLU A 154 1.48 3.50 23.13
CA GLU A 154 0.99 3.97 21.83
C GLU A 154 1.48 3.09 20.68
N PHE A 155 2.75 2.70 20.71
CA PHE A 155 3.33 1.79 19.72
C PHE A 155 2.58 0.45 19.66
N ARG A 156 2.35 -0.19 20.81
CA ARG A 156 1.58 -1.45 20.90
C ARG A 156 0.16 -1.28 20.38
N ARG A 157 -0.52 -0.19 20.74
CA ARG A 157 -1.87 0.15 20.23
C ARG A 157 -1.88 0.24 18.70
N ARG A 158 -0.88 0.92 18.12
CA ARG A 158 -0.73 1.04 16.67
C ARG A 158 -0.47 -0.32 16.00
N GLN A 159 0.33 -1.20 16.61
CA GLN A 159 0.53 -2.57 16.10
C GLN A 159 -0.75 -3.39 16.13
N ASP A 160 -1.61 -3.21 17.12
CA ASP A 160 -2.92 -3.89 17.18
C ASP A 160 -3.90 -3.39 16.12
N GLU A 161 -3.93 -2.08 15.87
CA GLU A 161 -4.71 -1.50 14.77
C GLU A 161 -4.26 -2.05 13.41
N LEU A 162 -2.95 -2.15 13.20
CA LEU A 162 -2.38 -2.76 12.00
C LEU A 162 -2.69 -4.26 11.92
N ALA A 163 -2.58 -5.00 13.01
CA ALA A 163 -2.92 -6.43 13.04
C ALA A 163 -4.36 -6.67 12.60
N ALA A 164 -5.32 -5.91 13.15
CA ALA A 164 -6.72 -5.98 12.74
C ALA A 164 -6.90 -5.60 11.25
N ARG A 165 -6.18 -4.57 10.78
CA ARG A 165 -6.22 -4.12 9.38
C ARG A 165 -5.74 -5.21 8.42
N TYR A 166 -4.67 -5.92 8.75
CA TYR A 166 -4.07 -6.98 7.93
C TYR A 166 -4.60 -8.39 8.26
N LYS A 167 -5.76 -8.50 8.92
CA LYS A 167 -6.39 -9.78 9.26
C LYS A 167 -5.45 -10.73 10.01
N TYR A 168 -4.59 -10.18 10.87
CA TYR A 168 -3.61 -10.92 11.68
C TYR A 168 -2.58 -11.72 10.88
N ILE A 169 -2.31 -11.30 9.63
CA ILE A 169 -1.22 -11.82 8.81
C ILE A 169 -0.09 -10.77 8.81
N PRO A 170 1.03 -11.01 9.51
CA PRO A 170 2.07 -10.00 9.70
C PRO A 170 2.86 -9.69 8.43
N ARG A 171 2.85 -10.57 7.43
CA ARG A 171 3.57 -10.37 6.18
C ARG A 171 2.71 -9.63 5.15
N TYR A 172 3.30 -8.66 4.46
CA TYR A 172 2.71 -8.12 3.26
C TYR A 172 2.55 -9.21 2.21
N LYS A 173 1.37 -9.24 1.58
CA LYS A 173 1.14 -10.14 0.44
C LYS A 173 1.89 -9.60 -0.77
N LEU A 174 2.71 -10.46 -1.37
CA LEU A 174 3.45 -10.19 -2.59
C LEU A 174 2.65 -10.64 -3.84
N PRO A 175 3.03 -10.17 -5.05
CA PRO A 175 3.99 -9.09 -5.30
C PRO A 175 3.48 -7.73 -4.82
N LEU A 176 4.40 -6.79 -4.56
CA LEU A 176 4.02 -5.38 -4.39
C LEU A 176 3.78 -4.76 -5.75
N ARG A 177 2.89 -3.77 -5.80
CA ARG A 177 2.68 -2.91 -6.96
C ARG A 177 3.13 -1.50 -6.62
N VAL A 178 4.02 -0.97 -7.44
CA VAL A 178 4.54 0.39 -7.28
C VAL A 178 4.01 1.25 -8.41
N ILE A 179 3.32 2.34 -8.06
CA ILE A 179 2.85 3.33 -9.01
C ILE A 179 3.77 4.54 -8.92
N GLU A 180 4.48 4.82 -10.00
CA GLU A 180 5.31 6.00 -10.18
C GLU A 180 4.50 7.10 -10.85
N THR A 181 4.54 8.29 -10.26
CA THR A 181 3.97 9.53 -10.76
C THR A 181 5.04 10.63 -10.71
N PRO A 182 4.79 11.83 -11.27
CA PRO A 182 5.76 12.92 -11.18
C PRO A 182 5.97 13.43 -9.75
N LYS A 183 5.04 13.18 -8.81
CA LYS A 183 5.21 13.47 -7.37
C LYS A 183 6.11 12.47 -6.64
N GLY A 184 6.32 11.29 -7.20
CA GLY A 184 7.05 10.19 -6.57
C GLY A 184 6.34 8.86 -6.72
N VAL A 185 6.61 7.92 -5.81
CA VAL A 185 6.02 6.58 -5.87
C VAL A 185 4.99 6.35 -4.76
N LEU A 186 4.01 5.51 -5.08
CA LEU A 186 3.07 4.90 -4.16
C LEU A 186 3.29 3.39 -4.17
N VAL A 187 3.25 2.75 -3.02
CA VAL A 187 3.53 1.31 -2.89
C VAL A 187 2.31 0.62 -2.31
N PHE A 188 1.84 -0.44 -2.97
CA PHE A 188 0.65 -1.19 -2.61
C PHE A 188 0.96 -2.67 -2.45
N SER A 189 0.38 -3.29 -1.42
CA SER A 189 0.48 -4.73 -1.23
C SER A 189 -0.39 -5.51 -2.24
N GLY A 190 -0.04 -6.77 -2.49
CA GLY A 190 -0.88 -7.71 -3.24
C GLY A 190 -2.14 -8.16 -2.49
N GLY A 191 -2.39 -7.62 -1.29
CA GLY A 191 -3.54 -7.91 -0.44
C GLY A 191 -4.80 -7.14 -0.84
N ASP A 192 -5.87 -7.33 -0.05
CA ASP A 192 -7.13 -6.61 -0.26
C ASP A 192 -6.97 -5.09 -0.12
N ILE A 193 -6.12 -4.65 0.81
CA ILE A 193 -5.84 -3.24 1.08
C ILE A 193 -5.18 -2.60 -0.14
N GLY A 194 -4.06 -3.15 -0.59
CA GLY A 194 -3.33 -2.60 -1.73
C GLY A 194 -4.15 -2.65 -3.02
N ARG A 195 -4.93 -3.72 -3.28
CA ARG A 195 -5.86 -3.77 -4.42
C ARG A 195 -6.88 -2.64 -4.40
N LYS A 196 -7.58 -2.44 -3.27
CA LYS A 196 -8.54 -1.35 -3.12
C LYS A 196 -7.88 0.03 -3.19
N GLY A 197 -6.63 0.14 -2.72
CA GLY A 197 -5.81 1.32 -2.82
C GLY A 197 -5.55 1.71 -4.27
N ILE A 198 -5.15 0.73 -5.10
CA ILE A 198 -4.92 0.91 -6.54
C ILE A 198 -6.21 1.30 -7.25
N ASP A 199 -7.33 0.62 -6.96
CA ASP A 199 -8.63 0.97 -7.56
C ASP A 199 -9.02 2.41 -7.22
N SER A 200 -8.80 2.82 -5.96
CA SER A 200 -9.09 4.19 -5.50
C SER A 200 -8.17 5.21 -6.17
N PHE A 201 -6.88 4.89 -6.34
CA PHE A 201 -5.93 5.72 -7.07
C PHE A 201 -6.35 5.90 -8.53
N TYR A 202 -6.69 4.83 -9.25
CA TYR A 202 -7.08 4.95 -10.67
C TYR A 202 -8.42 5.66 -10.85
N LYS A 203 -9.40 5.43 -9.97
CA LYS A 203 -10.64 6.22 -9.96
C LYS A 203 -10.37 7.71 -9.75
N PHE A 204 -9.50 8.05 -8.80
CA PHE A 204 -9.08 9.43 -8.58
C PHE A 204 -8.37 10.01 -9.81
N LEU A 205 -7.44 9.24 -10.40
CA LEU A 205 -6.67 9.67 -11.57
C LEU A 205 -7.55 9.91 -12.79
N LEU A 206 -8.44 8.97 -13.12
CA LEU A 206 -9.39 9.10 -14.24
C LEU A 206 -10.40 10.23 -14.01
N GLY A 207 -10.94 10.34 -12.80
CA GLY A 207 -11.88 11.42 -12.44
C GLY A 207 -11.26 12.82 -12.56
N ASN A 208 -9.93 12.93 -12.45
CA ASN A 208 -9.21 14.20 -12.55
C ASN A 208 -8.28 14.28 -13.77
N TYR A 209 -8.36 13.33 -14.71
CA TYR A 209 -7.37 13.15 -15.78
C TYR A 209 -7.13 14.42 -16.60
N PHE A 210 -8.22 15.11 -16.94
CA PHE A 210 -8.21 16.33 -17.75
C PHE A 210 -8.08 17.62 -16.92
N SER A 211 -7.95 17.53 -15.59
CA SER A 211 -7.91 18.71 -14.72
C SER A 211 -6.63 19.53 -14.90
N ILE A 212 -6.75 20.85 -14.95
CA ILE A 212 -5.62 21.79 -14.97
C ILE A 212 -4.75 21.74 -13.70
N HIS A 213 -5.27 21.19 -12.61
CA HIS A 213 -4.56 21.09 -11.33
C HIS A 213 -3.80 19.76 -11.18
N MET A 214 -3.96 18.84 -12.13
CA MET A 214 -3.25 17.57 -12.14
C MET A 214 -1.96 17.66 -12.94
N GLU A 215 -0.94 16.96 -12.47
CA GLU A 215 0.36 16.88 -13.14
C GLU A 215 0.28 16.11 -14.45
N SER A 216 1.01 16.60 -15.45
CA SER A 216 1.01 16.10 -16.82
C SER A 216 2.16 15.16 -17.13
N GLY A 217 2.78 14.58 -16.11
CA GLY A 217 3.88 13.63 -16.33
C GLY A 217 3.39 12.18 -16.34
N PRO A 218 4.25 11.27 -16.82
CA PRO A 218 3.88 9.87 -17.03
C PRO A 218 3.53 9.17 -15.73
N VAL A 219 2.56 8.25 -15.83
CA VAL A 219 2.21 7.32 -14.76
C VAL A 219 2.65 5.92 -15.17
N ARG A 220 3.38 5.23 -14.30
CA ARG A 220 3.89 3.88 -14.55
C ARG A 220 3.56 2.96 -13.38
N GLN A 221 3.05 1.77 -13.68
CA GLN A 221 2.84 0.72 -12.69
C GLN A 221 3.86 -0.40 -12.88
N TYR A 222 4.49 -0.79 -11.78
CA TYR A 222 5.47 -1.87 -11.73
C TYR A 222 5.03 -2.97 -10.77
N ARG A 223 5.35 -4.21 -11.12
CA ARG A 223 5.33 -5.38 -10.24
C ARG A 223 6.69 -5.58 -9.61
N VAL A 224 6.72 -5.77 -8.29
CA VAL A 224 7.94 -6.01 -7.52
C VAL A 224 7.78 -7.29 -6.71
N ASP A 225 8.42 -8.36 -7.21
CA ASP A 225 8.39 -9.70 -6.60
C ASP A 225 9.35 -9.83 -5.42
N SER A 226 10.43 -9.03 -5.39
CA SER A 226 11.43 -9.01 -4.30
C SER A 226 11.73 -7.57 -3.86
N PRO A 227 10.90 -6.99 -2.98
CA PRO A 227 11.02 -5.60 -2.56
C PRO A 227 12.23 -5.34 -1.67
N SER A 228 12.79 -4.13 -1.76
CA SER A 228 13.77 -3.65 -0.78
C SER A 228 13.10 -3.37 0.58
N ALA A 229 13.89 -3.36 1.66
CA ALA A 229 13.41 -2.99 3.00
C ALA A 229 12.69 -1.63 3.03
N ARG A 230 13.13 -0.69 2.19
CA ARG A 230 12.53 0.64 2.05
C ARG A 230 11.11 0.59 1.50
N LEU A 231 10.84 -0.25 0.49
CA LEU A 231 9.50 -0.38 -0.09
C LEU A 231 8.49 -0.92 0.92
N TYR A 232 8.89 -1.83 1.79
CA TYR A 232 8.02 -2.33 2.87
C TYR A 232 7.57 -1.20 3.80
N GLY A 233 8.46 -0.28 4.16
CA GLY A 233 8.11 0.89 4.97
C GLY A 233 7.14 1.87 4.29
N LEU A 234 6.99 1.79 2.98
CA LEU A 234 6.09 2.64 2.18
C LEU A 234 4.76 1.96 1.82
N THR A 235 4.63 0.66 2.10
CA THR A 235 3.52 -0.15 1.59
C THR A 235 2.20 0.20 2.26
N ASP A 236 1.18 0.46 1.44
CA ASP A 236 -0.20 0.80 1.81
C ASP A 236 -0.37 2.09 2.65
N LEU A 237 0.67 2.94 2.72
CA LEU A 237 0.62 4.23 3.44
C LEU A 237 -0.44 5.17 2.87
N SER A 238 -0.63 5.16 1.56
CA SER A 238 -1.65 5.97 0.86
C SER A 238 -3.08 5.49 1.07
N CYS A 239 -3.28 4.32 1.70
CA CYS A 239 -4.59 3.77 1.97
C CYS A 239 -4.99 4.12 3.41
N ARG A 240 -5.99 4.99 3.57
CA ARG A 240 -6.65 5.23 4.86
C ARG A 240 -7.91 4.38 4.95
N LYS A 241 -8.13 3.75 6.10
CA LYS A 241 -9.40 3.06 6.38
C LYS A 241 -10.40 4.10 6.87
N GLU A 242 -11.54 4.20 6.21
CA GLU A 242 -12.63 5.07 6.66
C GLU A 242 -13.47 4.41 7.75
N ALA A 243 -14.25 5.22 8.48
CA ALA A 243 -15.27 4.72 9.38
C ALA A 243 -16.34 3.98 8.58
N GLY A 244 -16.44 2.66 8.76
CA GLY A 244 -17.38 1.79 8.06
C GLY A 244 -16.74 0.48 7.59
N PRO A 245 -17.55 -0.50 7.15
CA PRO A 245 -17.02 -1.76 6.65
C PRO A 245 -16.28 -1.54 5.34
N ASN A 246 -14.98 -1.89 5.33
CA ASN A 246 -14.22 -2.15 4.12
C ASN A 246 -14.03 -0.98 3.13
N ARG A 247 -14.27 0.26 3.55
CA ARG A 247 -14.07 1.47 2.75
C ARG A 247 -12.67 2.02 3.01
N TYR A 248 -11.87 2.10 1.95
CA TYR A 248 -10.54 2.69 1.99
C TYR A 248 -10.54 3.93 1.11
N THR A 249 -10.03 5.04 1.62
CA THR A 249 -9.78 6.24 0.83
C THR A 249 -8.30 6.39 0.52
N PHE A 250 -8.07 6.97 -0.65
CA PHE A 250 -6.79 7.41 -1.10
C PHE A 250 -6.51 8.80 -0.52
N ASP A 251 -5.40 8.95 0.19
CA ASP A 251 -4.90 10.27 0.60
C ASP A 251 -3.84 10.74 -0.40
N PRO A 252 -4.15 11.73 -1.25
CA PRO A 252 -3.24 12.17 -2.29
C PRO A 252 -2.05 13.00 -1.81
N PHE A 253 -1.93 13.39 -0.53
CA PHE A 253 -1.02 14.48 -0.17
C PHE A 253 0.22 14.14 0.69
N ASP A 254 0.33 12.97 1.33
CA ASP A 254 1.49 12.71 2.22
C ASP A 254 2.18 11.35 1.99
N ALA A 255 1.79 10.58 0.98
CA ALA A 255 2.26 9.20 0.78
C ALA A 255 3.33 9.02 -0.30
N TYR A 256 3.65 10.08 -1.07
CA TYR A 256 4.63 9.98 -2.15
C TYR A 256 6.06 9.93 -1.62
N ALA A 257 6.84 8.96 -2.08
CA ALA A 257 8.25 8.85 -1.76
C ALA A 257 9.13 8.98 -3.02
N GLY A 258 10.29 9.62 -2.89
CA GLY A 258 11.31 9.62 -3.94
C GLY A 258 12.10 8.31 -3.93
N ILE A 259 12.15 7.60 -5.06
CA ILE A 259 12.93 6.37 -5.23
C ILE A 259 14.01 6.58 -6.31
N GLY A 260 15.25 6.22 -5.98
CA GLY A 260 16.39 6.32 -6.90
C GLY A 260 16.37 5.23 -7.99
N ALA A 261 17.11 5.45 -9.08
CA ALA A 261 17.14 4.52 -10.22
C ALA A 261 17.66 3.12 -9.86
N SER A 262 18.61 3.01 -8.93
CA SER A 262 19.18 1.74 -8.47
C SER A 262 18.17 0.83 -7.79
N GLU A 263 17.21 1.40 -7.05
CA GLU A 263 16.14 0.66 -6.37
C GLU A 263 15.10 0.09 -7.33
N LYS A 264 15.01 0.64 -8.55
CA LYS A 264 14.10 0.15 -9.59
C LYS A 264 14.62 -1.09 -10.32
N LYS A 265 15.86 -1.52 -10.03
CA LYS A 265 16.45 -2.69 -10.65
C LYS A 265 15.64 -3.95 -10.29
N GLY A 266 15.21 -4.69 -11.31
CA GLY A 266 14.41 -5.90 -11.14
C GLY A 266 12.90 -5.65 -11.03
N TRP A 267 12.42 -4.41 -11.15
CA TRP A 267 11.00 -4.12 -11.23
C TRP A 267 10.49 -4.46 -12.64
N THR A 268 9.33 -5.11 -12.71
CA THR A 268 8.69 -5.44 -13.99
C THR A 268 7.64 -4.39 -14.32
N LEU A 269 7.80 -3.67 -15.42
CA LEU A 269 6.79 -2.70 -15.87
C LEU A 269 5.53 -3.45 -16.33
N GLU A 270 4.39 -3.16 -15.69
CA GLU A 270 3.09 -3.71 -16.09
C GLU A 270 2.33 -2.74 -17.00
N PHE A 271 2.46 -1.43 -16.75
CA PHE A 271 1.73 -0.42 -17.49
C PHE A 271 2.44 0.94 -17.46
N ALA A 272 2.29 1.71 -18.54
CA ALA A 272 2.76 3.08 -18.63
C ALA A 272 1.86 3.91 -19.54
N THR A 273 1.53 5.11 -19.11
CA THR A 273 0.86 6.16 -19.89
C THR A 273 1.60 7.49 -19.68
N ASP A 274 1.62 8.34 -20.69
CA ASP A 274 2.26 9.66 -20.64
C ASP A 274 1.36 10.75 -20.01
N MET A 275 0.08 10.43 -19.78
CA MET A 275 -0.94 11.36 -19.29
C MET A 275 -1.21 12.54 -20.26
N GLU A 276 -1.01 12.37 -21.57
CA GLU A 276 -1.44 13.38 -22.54
C GLU A 276 -2.97 13.59 -22.43
N PRO A 277 -3.51 14.83 -22.46
CA PRO A 277 -4.94 15.10 -22.41
C PRO A 277 -5.65 14.72 -23.74
N SER A 278 -5.56 13.45 -24.13
CA SER A 278 -6.14 12.85 -25.33
C SER A 278 -7.19 11.80 -24.98
N ASP A 279 -8.09 11.53 -25.93
CA ASP A 279 -9.07 10.45 -25.81
C ASP A 279 -8.41 9.07 -25.77
N THR A 280 -7.33 8.89 -26.54
CA THR A 280 -6.61 7.62 -26.66
C THR A 280 -5.91 7.21 -25.38
N GLU A 281 -5.18 8.12 -24.73
CA GLU A 281 -4.47 7.79 -23.48
C GLU A 281 -5.44 7.66 -22.29
N TYR A 282 -6.52 8.45 -22.27
CA TYR A 282 -7.58 8.29 -21.28
C TYR A 282 -8.23 6.90 -21.37
N ARG A 283 -8.63 6.46 -22.58
CA ARG A 283 -9.23 5.13 -22.78
C ARG A 283 -8.27 4.01 -22.44
N ARG A 284 -6.99 4.14 -22.81
CA ARG A 284 -5.95 3.17 -22.46
C ARG A 284 -5.81 3.00 -20.94
N LEU A 285 -5.90 4.09 -20.19
CA LEU A 285 -5.91 4.06 -18.72
C LEU A 285 -7.22 3.46 -18.16
N GLU A 286 -8.37 3.79 -18.76
CA GLU A 286 -9.68 3.23 -18.41
C GLU A 286 -9.70 1.70 -18.58
N ASP A 287 -9.24 1.22 -19.74
CA ASP A 287 -9.17 -0.20 -20.09
C ASP A 287 -8.21 -0.96 -19.19
N PHE A 288 -7.02 -0.41 -18.94
CA PHE A 288 -6.04 -1.05 -18.05
C PHE A 288 -6.53 -1.15 -16.61
N SER A 289 -7.09 -0.06 -16.07
CA SER A 289 -7.53 -0.01 -14.68
C SER A 289 -8.84 -0.76 -14.44
N GLY A 290 -9.63 -1.01 -15.49
CA GLY A 290 -11.01 -1.52 -15.38
C GLY A 290 -11.96 -0.57 -14.65
N CYS A 291 -11.52 0.65 -14.32
CA CYS A 291 -12.30 1.64 -13.59
C CYS A 291 -13.08 2.49 -14.58
N ARG A 292 -14.39 2.64 -14.38
CA ARG A 292 -15.26 3.49 -15.21
C ARG A 292 -15.89 4.60 -14.37
N PRO A 293 -15.13 5.63 -13.97
CA PRO A 293 -15.71 6.73 -13.20
C PRO A 293 -16.70 7.51 -14.05
N GLU A 294 -17.81 7.87 -13.43
CA GLU A 294 -18.82 8.73 -14.05
C GLU A 294 -18.43 10.20 -13.92
N GLY A 295 -19.02 11.03 -14.79
CA GLY A 295 -18.85 12.47 -14.77
C GLY A 295 -17.99 13.03 -15.90
N ASN A 296 -17.55 14.27 -15.71
CA ASN A 296 -17.06 15.15 -16.77
C ASN A 296 -15.91 14.56 -17.60
N SER A 297 -14.99 13.79 -17.02
CA SER A 297 -13.87 13.21 -17.77
C SER A 297 -14.31 12.32 -18.93
N ARG A 298 -15.41 11.60 -18.78
CA ARG A 298 -15.91 10.71 -19.83
C ARG A 298 -16.55 11.49 -20.98
N ASP A 299 -17.27 12.56 -20.65
CA ASP A 299 -17.84 13.46 -21.66
C ASP A 299 -16.74 14.25 -22.38
N ILE A 300 -15.70 14.69 -21.67
CA ILE A 300 -14.50 15.28 -22.26
C ILE A 300 -13.84 14.29 -23.22
N CYS A 301 -13.64 13.03 -22.81
CA CYS A 301 -13.08 11.98 -23.67
C CYS A 301 -13.92 11.75 -24.93
N ARG A 302 -15.25 11.71 -24.82
CA ARG A 302 -16.18 11.57 -25.96
C ARG A 302 -16.09 12.76 -26.91
N LEU A 303 -16.05 13.99 -26.40
CA LEU A 303 -15.88 15.21 -27.20
C LEU A 303 -14.52 15.23 -27.92
N LEU A 304 -13.45 14.80 -27.25
CA LEU A 304 -12.12 14.66 -27.84
C LEU A 304 -12.11 13.62 -28.97
N ALA A 305 -12.83 12.51 -28.82
CA ALA A 305 -12.99 11.51 -29.88
C ALA A 305 -13.76 12.09 -31.09
N LEU A 306 -14.89 12.77 -30.84
CA LEU A 306 -15.72 13.42 -31.89
C LEU A 306 -14.96 14.52 -32.66
N ARG A 307 -13.97 15.16 -32.02
CA ARG A 307 -13.05 16.08 -32.70
C ARG A 307 -12.12 15.38 -33.70
N ARG A 308 -11.82 14.11 -33.51
CA ARG A 308 -10.93 13.35 -34.41
C ARG A 308 -11.72 12.71 -35.54
N HIS A 309 -12.83 12.05 -35.21
CA HIS A 309 -13.67 11.33 -36.16
C HIS A 309 -15.13 11.34 -35.71
N PHE A 310 -16.03 11.21 -36.67
CA PHE A 310 -17.44 11.02 -36.37
C PHE A 310 -17.68 9.63 -35.80
N ASP A 311 -18.41 9.56 -34.70
CA ASP A 311 -18.76 8.32 -34.03
C ASP A 311 -20.25 8.34 -33.67
N ARG A 312 -21.02 7.51 -34.37
CA ARG A 312 -22.47 7.39 -34.19
C ARG A 312 -22.82 6.86 -32.80
N ASP A 313 -22.04 5.91 -32.29
CA ASP A 313 -22.33 5.22 -31.04
C ASP A 313 -22.16 6.19 -29.87
N ILE A 314 -21.12 7.03 -29.90
CA ILE A 314 -20.95 8.11 -28.92
C ILE A 314 -22.13 9.10 -28.96
N ILE A 315 -22.59 9.49 -30.15
CA ILE A 315 -23.66 10.50 -30.29
C ILE A 315 -25.02 9.95 -29.88
N LEU A 316 -25.25 8.65 -30.03
CA LEU A 316 -26.52 8.02 -29.66
C LEU A 316 -26.55 7.51 -28.21
N ASP A 317 -25.39 7.41 -27.54
CA ASP A 317 -25.28 7.01 -26.14
C ASP A 317 -25.97 8.02 -25.20
N PRO A 318 -27.08 7.65 -24.51
CA PRO A 318 -27.77 8.53 -23.58
C PRO A 318 -26.92 8.94 -22.37
N ALA A 319 -25.85 8.20 -22.06
CA ALA A 319 -24.92 8.55 -20.99
C ALA A 319 -23.96 9.67 -21.38
N PHE A 320 -23.94 10.12 -22.63
CA PHE A 320 -23.20 11.31 -23.07
C PHE A 320 -24.04 12.56 -22.85
N ALA A 321 -23.63 13.45 -21.94
CA ALA A 321 -24.45 14.61 -21.57
C ALA A 321 -24.81 15.54 -22.75
N TYR A 322 -24.00 15.52 -23.82
CA TYR A 322 -24.20 16.36 -25.00
C TYR A 322 -24.86 15.62 -26.18
N HIS A 323 -25.27 14.36 -26.01
CA HIS A 323 -25.78 13.52 -27.10
C HIS A 323 -26.90 14.20 -27.92
N PHE A 324 -27.87 14.85 -27.25
CA PHE A 324 -28.94 15.62 -27.90
C PHE A 324 -28.43 16.76 -28.79
N ARG A 325 -27.31 17.41 -28.40
CA ARG A 325 -26.72 18.49 -29.19
C ARG A 325 -26.05 17.97 -30.47
N PHE A 326 -25.69 16.69 -30.53
CA PHE A 326 -25.03 16.09 -31.69
C PHE A 326 -25.97 15.21 -32.54
N LYS A 327 -27.14 14.81 -32.01
CA LYS A 327 -28.09 13.91 -32.67
C LYS A 327 -28.48 14.33 -34.09
N GLU A 328 -28.57 15.63 -34.36
CA GLU A 328 -28.88 16.16 -35.68
C GLU A 328 -27.83 15.75 -36.74
N PHE A 329 -26.55 15.67 -36.36
CA PHE A 329 -25.49 15.28 -37.28
C PHE A 329 -25.59 13.82 -37.71
N VAL A 330 -26.11 12.92 -36.86
CA VAL A 330 -26.40 11.53 -37.26
C VAL A 330 -27.44 11.51 -38.36
N ARG A 331 -28.54 12.27 -38.20
CA ARG A 331 -29.58 12.35 -39.22
C ARG A 331 -29.04 12.92 -40.54
N ARG A 332 -28.28 14.02 -40.48
CA ARG A 332 -27.67 14.64 -41.67
C ARG A 332 -26.66 13.72 -42.36
N MET A 333 -25.90 12.95 -41.57
CA MET A 333 -24.95 11.97 -42.08
C MET A 333 -25.65 10.77 -42.73
N ASP A 334 -26.71 10.24 -42.10
CA ASP A 334 -27.56 9.19 -42.69
C ASP A 334 -28.19 9.69 -44.02
N ASP A 335 -28.66 10.93 -44.08
CA ASP A 335 -29.19 11.53 -45.31
C ASP A 335 -28.12 11.64 -46.42
N CYS A 336 -26.86 11.98 -46.06
CA CYS A 336 -25.75 12.01 -47.01
C CYS A 336 -25.40 10.62 -47.54
N VAL A 337 -25.30 9.63 -46.65
CA VAL A 337 -24.99 8.24 -47.02
C VAL A 337 -26.08 7.64 -47.91
N ASN A 338 -27.35 7.98 -47.66
CA ASN A 338 -28.50 7.49 -48.42
C ASN A 338 -28.81 8.31 -49.69
N GLY A 339 -28.03 9.34 -50.01
CA GLY A 339 -28.26 10.19 -51.20
C GLY A 339 -29.48 11.11 -51.10
N LEU A 340 -29.99 11.35 -49.90
CA LEU A 340 -31.16 12.18 -49.60
C LEU A 340 -30.78 13.62 -49.20
N SER A 341 -29.48 13.92 -49.13
CA SER A 341 -28.96 15.23 -48.71
C SER A 341 -29.34 16.35 -49.68
N LYS A 342 -29.86 17.46 -49.14
CA LYS A 342 -30.21 18.69 -49.87
C LYS A 342 -29.08 19.73 -49.81
N GLY A 343 -27.84 19.32 -50.07
CA GLY A 343 -26.67 20.21 -50.17
C GLY A 343 -25.71 20.19 -48.99
N ASP A 344 -25.89 19.28 -48.03
CA ASP A 344 -24.82 18.95 -47.07
C ASP A 344 -23.83 17.97 -47.70
N SER A 345 -22.54 18.25 -47.54
CA SER A 345 -21.47 17.29 -47.83
C SER A 345 -21.02 16.60 -46.54
N MET A 346 -20.54 15.37 -46.68
CA MET A 346 -19.97 14.60 -45.57
C MET A 346 -18.86 15.39 -44.85
N GLU A 347 -17.94 16.00 -45.61
CA GLU A 347 -16.83 16.80 -45.09
C GLU A 347 -17.31 17.97 -44.24
N ARG A 348 -18.34 18.69 -44.70
CA ARG A 348 -18.92 19.80 -43.96
C ARG A 348 -19.52 19.35 -42.63
N ILE A 349 -20.23 18.22 -42.62
CA ILE A 349 -20.79 17.67 -41.38
C ILE A 349 -19.67 17.28 -40.40
N LEU A 350 -18.60 16.65 -40.90
CA LEU A 350 -17.44 16.30 -40.08
C LEU A 350 -16.81 17.54 -39.45
N ASP A 351 -16.60 18.61 -40.22
CA ASP A 351 -16.01 19.85 -39.71
C ASP A 351 -16.93 20.57 -38.71
N GLU A 352 -18.25 20.58 -38.93
CA GLU A 352 -19.20 21.14 -37.97
C GLU A 352 -19.23 20.35 -36.65
N VAL A 353 -19.10 19.02 -36.69
CA VAL A 353 -18.98 18.16 -35.50
C VAL A 353 -17.69 18.47 -34.74
N ARG A 354 -16.57 18.63 -35.45
CA ARG A 354 -15.29 19.03 -34.87
C ARG A 354 -15.38 20.39 -34.19
N GLU A 355 -15.90 21.40 -34.89
CA GLU A 355 -16.03 22.76 -34.37
C GLU A 355 -16.95 22.81 -33.15
N LYS A 356 -18.08 22.10 -33.18
CA LYS A 356 -19.01 22.04 -32.04
C LYS A 356 -18.37 21.38 -30.82
N SER A 357 -17.61 20.30 -31.04
CA SER A 357 -16.87 19.62 -29.96
C SER A 357 -15.82 20.53 -29.35
N ASP A 358 -15.03 21.20 -30.19
CA ASP A 358 -14.01 22.18 -29.75
C ASP A 358 -14.61 23.35 -28.98
N ARG A 359 -15.77 23.85 -29.41
CA ARG A 359 -16.48 24.91 -28.71
C ARG A 359 -16.88 24.49 -27.31
N ILE A 360 -17.51 23.31 -27.17
CA ILE A 360 -17.96 22.79 -25.86
C ILE A 360 -16.75 22.56 -24.94
N LEU A 361 -15.68 21.95 -25.44
CA LEU A 361 -14.44 21.73 -24.68
C LEU A 361 -13.85 23.02 -24.11
N ARG A 362 -13.97 24.15 -24.83
CA ARG A 362 -13.45 25.46 -24.40
C ARG A 362 -14.40 26.26 -23.50
N THR A 363 -15.71 26.05 -23.61
CA THR A 363 -16.71 26.83 -22.87
C THR A 363 -17.13 26.16 -21.58
N ASP A 364 -17.33 24.85 -21.62
CA ASP A 364 -18.00 24.11 -20.55
C ASP A 364 -16.98 23.43 -19.62
N PHE A 365 -15.74 23.23 -20.09
CA PHE A 365 -14.70 22.51 -19.36
C PHE A 365 -13.41 23.32 -19.19
N ARG A 366 -12.69 23.03 -18.09
CA ARG A 366 -11.31 23.49 -17.86
C ARG A 366 -10.37 22.30 -18.09
N VAL A 367 -10.10 22.02 -19.35
CA VAL A 367 -9.24 20.89 -19.77
C VAL A 367 -7.78 21.34 -19.80
N ARG A 368 -6.89 20.58 -19.18
CA ARG A 368 -5.44 20.78 -19.24
C ARG A 368 -4.96 20.75 -20.69
N GLY A 369 -4.08 21.68 -21.06
CA GLY A 369 -3.56 21.78 -22.42
C GLY A 369 -4.55 22.35 -23.45
N TYR A 370 -5.81 22.57 -23.07
CA TYR A 370 -6.79 23.29 -23.88
C TYR A 370 -6.91 24.71 -23.35
N GLY A 371 -6.59 25.67 -24.23
CA GLY A 371 -6.45 27.08 -23.89
C GLY A 371 -7.64 27.63 -23.11
N THR A 372 -7.34 28.29 -21.99
CA THR A 372 -8.25 29.22 -21.35
C THR A 372 -8.62 30.30 -22.36
N SER A 373 -9.86 30.29 -22.83
CA SER A 373 -10.45 31.46 -23.49
C SER A 373 -10.31 32.68 -22.56
N ASP A 374 -10.21 33.88 -23.14
CA ASP A 374 -9.73 35.16 -22.60
C ASP A 374 -10.26 35.66 -21.22
N ARG A 375 -11.10 34.90 -20.49
CA ARG A 375 -11.58 35.23 -19.15
C ARG A 375 -10.52 35.31 -18.05
N GLN A 376 -9.29 34.83 -18.28
CA GLN A 376 -8.18 35.03 -17.34
C GLN A 376 -7.41 36.35 -17.54
N LYS A 377 -7.66 37.12 -18.61
CA LYS A 377 -7.06 38.45 -18.77
C LYS A 377 -7.78 39.54 -17.97
N GLU A 378 -9.05 39.34 -17.58
CA GLU A 378 -9.80 40.31 -16.78
C GLU A 378 -9.53 40.25 -15.27
N ASN A 379 -8.89 39.18 -14.76
CA ASN A 379 -8.55 39.05 -13.34
C ASN A 379 -7.04 39.10 -13.07
N LYS A 380 -6.33 40.02 -13.72
CA LYS A 380 -5.04 40.50 -13.19
C LYS A 380 -5.33 41.67 -12.24
N PRO A 381 -5.00 41.58 -10.93
CA PRO A 381 -5.04 42.76 -10.08
C PRO A 381 -4.06 43.78 -10.67
N GLY A 382 -4.56 45.00 -10.89
CA GLY A 382 -3.80 46.08 -11.50
C GLY A 382 -2.45 46.27 -10.81
N LYS A 383 -1.40 46.47 -11.62
CA LYS A 383 -0.10 46.95 -11.16
C LYS A 383 -0.34 48.23 -10.36
N ALA A 384 -0.35 48.15 -9.04
CA ALA A 384 -0.21 49.32 -8.18
C ALA A 384 1.17 49.91 -8.47
N LYS A 385 1.18 51.08 -9.12
CA LYS A 385 2.36 51.93 -9.25
C LYS A 385 2.90 52.18 -7.84
N LYS A 386 4.08 51.61 -7.53
CA LYS A 386 4.89 52.03 -6.39
C LYS A 386 5.30 53.48 -6.64
N ASN A 387 4.54 54.42 -6.07
CA ASN A 387 5.02 55.79 -5.92
C ASN A 387 6.16 55.77 -4.91
N SER A 388 7.37 56.04 -5.40
CA SER A 388 8.52 56.37 -4.57
C SER A 388 8.26 57.71 -3.88
N ASN A 389 8.04 57.71 -2.58
CA ASN A 389 8.29 58.89 -1.77
C ASN A 389 9.14 58.50 -0.56
N ARG A 390 10.45 58.62 -0.79
CA ARG A 390 11.48 58.54 0.23
C ARG A 390 11.50 59.89 0.95
N LYS A 391 10.75 60.04 2.03
CA LYS A 391 11.01 61.08 3.02
C LYS A 391 11.87 60.50 4.13
N GLN A 392 13.11 60.95 4.15
CA GLN A 392 14.01 60.90 5.28
C GLN A 392 13.31 61.46 6.52
N LEU A 393 13.44 60.79 7.66
CA LEU A 393 13.57 61.50 8.93
C LEU A 393 14.70 60.86 9.73
N LYS A 394 15.81 61.59 9.80
CA LYS A 394 16.81 61.48 10.85
C LYS A 394 16.19 62.03 12.14
N ARG A 395 16.22 61.27 13.23
CA ARG A 395 17.00 61.55 14.44
C ARG A 395 16.76 60.46 15.47
#